data_AF-A0AAV0JZ16-F1
#
_entry.id   AF-A0AAV0JZ16-F1
#
_cell.length_a   1.000
_cell.length_b   1.000
_cell.length_c   1.000
_cell.angle_alpha   90.00
_cell.angle_beta   90.00
_cell.angle_gamma   90.00
#
_symmetry.space_group_name_H-M   'P 1'
#
loop_
_entity.id
_entity.type
_entity.pdbx_description
1 polymer ?
#
loop_
_entity_poly.entity_id
_entity_poly.type
_entity_poly.pdbx_seq_one_letter_code
_entity_poly.pdbx_strand_id
1 'polypeptide(L)'
;IIHRSISVEKILLDRQFNPLIADSGLPKLLADDIIFLTLKTSAAMGYLAPEYITTGSFTEKSDVYAFGAIVLQILCGRSMLPTSMRVAAASCQYEDFIDKSIQGKFSEHEAGKLARIALRCTHELPEERPDMEAVIEELNRVHELASS
;
A
#
# COMPACT_ATOMS: atom_id res chain seq x y z
N ILE A 1 -7.50 15.18 -4.95
CA ILE A 1 -6.06 15.56 -5.07
C ILE A 1 -5.30 14.25 -5.27
N ILE A 2 -4.37 14.18 -6.23
CA ILE A 2 -3.57 12.98 -6.48
C ILE A 2 -2.16 13.20 -5.90
N HIS A 3 -1.71 12.31 -5.03
CA HIS A 3 -0.44 12.38 -4.32
C HIS A 3 0.75 11.94 -5.17
N ARG A 4 0.62 10.89 -6.01
CA ARG A 4 1.63 10.44 -7.01
C ARG A 4 2.92 9.87 -6.46
N SER A 5 3.09 9.87 -5.15
CA SER A 5 4.37 9.55 -4.53
C SER A 5 4.25 8.88 -3.18
N ILE A 6 3.09 8.26 -2.92
CA ILE A 6 2.80 7.51 -1.69
C ILE A 6 3.84 6.39 -1.51
N SER A 7 4.47 6.36 -0.33
CA SER A 7 5.42 5.33 0.09
C SER A 7 5.54 5.32 1.62
N VAL A 8 6.10 4.24 2.19
CA VAL A 8 6.27 4.12 3.64
C VAL A 8 7.16 5.22 4.23
N GLU A 9 8.15 5.71 3.48
CA GLU A 9 9.08 6.76 3.91
C GLU A 9 8.39 8.13 4.08
N LYS A 10 7.21 8.30 3.47
CA LYS A 10 6.40 9.52 3.55
C LYS A 10 5.22 9.39 4.49
N ILE A 11 5.04 8.24 5.12
CA ILE A 11 4.09 8.08 6.23
C ILE A 11 4.87 8.30 7.51
N LEU A 12 4.74 9.49 8.07
CA LEU A 12 5.35 9.87 9.33
C LEU A 12 4.39 9.53 10.47
N LEU A 13 4.96 9.23 11.64
CA LEU A 13 4.19 9.04 12.87
C LEU A 13 4.55 10.16 13.84
N ASP A 14 3.55 10.81 14.41
CA ASP A 14 3.77 11.76 15.50
C ASP A 14 4.08 11.04 16.83
N ARG A 15 4.23 11.80 17.92
CA ARG A 15 4.53 11.23 19.25
C ARG A 15 3.42 10.36 19.82
N GLN A 16 2.21 10.46 19.28
CA GLN A 16 1.04 9.68 19.65
C GLN A 16 0.78 8.54 18.66
N PHE A 17 1.71 8.30 17.72
CA PHE A 17 1.56 7.33 16.63
C PHE A 17 0.42 7.63 15.65
N ASN A 18 -0.04 8.88 15.56
CA ASN A 18 -0.97 9.26 14.49
C ASN A 18 -0.22 9.36 13.16
N PRO A 19 -0.77 8.80 12.07
CA PRO A 19 -0.14 8.87 10.75
C PRO A 19 -0.32 10.26 10.15
N LEU A 20 0.77 10.77 9.56
CA LEU A 20 0.83 12.00 8.77
C LEU A 20 1.44 11.68 7.41
N ILE A 21 0.81 12.15 6.34
CA ILE A 21 1.34 11.99 4.98
C ILE A 21 2.18 13.22 4.64
N ALA A 22 3.49 12.99 4.44
CA ALA A 22 4.46 13.99 4.04
C ALA A 22 4.56 14.10 2.52
N ASP A 23 5.10 15.24 2.04
CA ASP A 23 5.32 15.55 0.63
C ASP A 23 4.07 15.34 -0.23
N SER A 24 3.21 16.35 -0.34
CA SER A 24 1.92 16.33 -1.05
C SER A 24 1.98 16.05 -2.57
N GLY A 25 3.09 15.49 -3.06
CA GLY A 25 3.32 14.91 -4.36
C GLY A 25 4.58 15.41 -5.02
N LEU A 26 5.01 14.72 -6.08
CA LEU A 26 6.09 15.18 -6.96
C LEU A 26 5.69 16.54 -7.59
N PRO A 27 6.33 17.66 -7.23
CA PRO A 27 6.04 18.95 -7.84
C PRO A 27 6.33 18.89 -9.34
N LYS A 28 5.46 19.50 -10.16
CA LYS A 28 5.69 19.66 -11.62
C LYS A 28 6.98 20.43 -11.97
N LEU A 29 7.64 21.02 -10.97
CA LEU A 29 8.82 21.89 -11.11
C LEU A 29 10.14 21.18 -10.76
N LEU A 30 10.12 19.89 -10.43
CA LEU A 30 11.36 19.15 -10.21
C LEU A 30 12.09 18.89 -11.54
N ALA A 31 13.41 18.82 -11.48
CA ALA A 31 14.22 18.38 -12.62
C ALA A 31 13.88 16.95 -13.03
N ASP A 32 13.89 16.67 -14.33
CA ASP A 32 13.51 15.38 -14.91
C ASP A 32 14.30 14.21 -14.30
N ASP A 33 15.59 14.40 -14.01
CA ASP A 33 16.44 13.38 -13.39
C ASP A 33 15.96 12.96 -11.99
N ILE A 34 15.46 13.93 -11.20
CA ILE A 34 14.94 13.68 -9.85
C ILE A 34 13.63 12.91 -9.92
N ILE A 35 12.75 13.30 -10.87
CA ILE A 35 11.49 12.62 -11.12
C ILE A 35 11.77 11.17 -11.54
N PHE A 36 12.66 10.98 -12.51
CA PHE A 36 13.03 9.65 -13.01
C PHE A 36 13.59 8.75 -11.91
N LEU A 37 14.52 9.27 -11.09
CA LEU A 37 15.08 8.52 -9.97
C LEU A 37 14.01 8.14 -8.95
N THR A 38 13.11 9.06 -8.62
CA THR A 38 12.01 8.81 -7.69
C THR A 38 11.09 7.70 -8.21
N LEU A 39 10.71 7.75 -9.48
CA LEU A 39 9.85 6.75 -10.10
C LEU A 39 10.50 5.38 -10.17
N LYS A 40 11.80 5.33 -10.50
CA LYS A 40 12.58 4.10 -10.52
C LYS A 40 12.61 3.44 -9.13
N THR A 41 12.80 4.24 -8.08
CA THR A 41 12.76 3.76 -6.70
C THR A 41 11.35 3.27 -6.33
N SER A 42 10.30 4.03 -6.65
CA SER A 42 8.92 3.62 -6.41
C SER A 42 8.55 2.32 -7.12
N ALA A 43 9.03 2.11 -8.35
CA ALA A 43 8.84 0.88 -9.10
C ALA A 43 9.54 -0.30 -8.41
N ALA A 44 10.81 -0.14 -8.02
CA ALA A 44 11.58 -1.18 -7.36
C ALA A 44 10.98 -1.60 -6.00
N MET A 45 10.36 -0.66 -5.30
CA MET A 45 9.68 -0.89 -4.02
C MET A 45 8.24 -1.43 -4.20
N GLY A 46 7.71 -1.38 -5.42
CA GLY A 46 6.39 -1.93 -5.76
C GLY A 46 5.21 -0.98 -5.50
N TYR A 47 5.45 0.32 -5.37
CA TYR A 47 4.41 1.35 -5.21
C TYR A 47 3.86 1.86 -6.55
N LEU A 48 4.60 1.66 -7.64
CA LEU A 48 4.23 2.19 -8.95
C LEU A 48 3.15 1.31 -9.60
N ALA A 49 1.99 1.90 -9.85
CA ALA A 49 0.88 1.20 -10.48
C ALA A 49 1.21 0.83 -11.95
N PRO A 50 0.78 -0.35 -12.44
CA PRO A 50 1.13 -0.85 -13.78
C PRO A 50 0.74 0.12 -14.92
N GLU A 51 -0.41 0.77 -14.81
CA GLU A 51 -0.90 1.72 -15.83
C GLU A 51 -0.03 2.96 -15.94
N TYR A 52 0.73 3.31 -14.90
CA TYR A 52 1.67 4.41 -14.98
C TYR A 52 2.84 4.08 -15.91
N ILE A 53 3.31 2.83 -15.89
CA ILE A 53 4.40 2.36 -16.76
C ILE A 53 3.96 2.41 -18.23
N THR A 54 2.68 2.11 -18.51
CA THR A 54 2.16 2.02 -19.88
C THR A 54 1.65 3.35 -20.42
N THR A 55 1.01 4.18 -19.59
CA THR A 55 0.32 5.41 -20.03
C THR A 55 0.96 6.71 -19.51
N GLY A 56 1.91 6.62 -18.57
CA GLY A 56 2.50 7.78 -17.89
C GLY A 56 1.52 8.58 -17.03
N SER A 57 0.30 8.08 -16.82
CA SER A 57 -0.78 8.84 -16.19
C SER A 57 -0.92 8.48 -14.71
N PHE A 58 -0.76 9.48 -13.85
CA PHE A 58 -1.13 9.37 -12.44
C PHE A 58 -2.61 9.62 -12.25
N THR A 59 -3.27 8.74 -11.51
CA THR A 59 -4.70 8.78 -11.19
C THR A 59 -4.92 8.58 -9.70
N GLU A 60 -6.12 8.86 -9.19
CA GLU A 60 -6.48 8.51 -7.82
C GLU A 60 -6.35 6.99 -7.58
N LYS A 61 -6.61 6.17 -8.60
CA LYS A 61 -6.43 4.71 -8.55
C LYS A 61 -4.97 4.29 -8.44
N SER A 62 -4.03 5.10 -8.93
CA SER A 62 -2.60 4.85 -8.73
C SER A 62 -2.15 5.09 -7.28
N ASP A 63 -2.78 6.05 -6.58
CA ASP A 63 -2.57 6.25 -5.14
C ASP A 63 -3.18 5.10 -4.32
N VAL A 64 -4.36 4.60 -4.72
CA VAL A 64 -4.97 3.38 -4.12
C VAL A 64 -4.04 2.17 -4.25
N TYR A 65 -3.39 2.00 -5.40
CA TYR A 65 -2.42 0.92 -5.60
C TYR A 65 -1.23 1.03 -4.64
N ALA A 66 -0.64 2.22 -4.53
CA ALA A 66 0.48 2.47 -3.63
C ALA A 66 0.08 2.24 -2.15
N PHE A 67 -1.14 2.63 -1.77
CA PHE A 67 -1.71 2.32 -0.45
C PHE A 67 -1.79 0.81 -0.20
N GLY A 68 -2.32 0.03 -1.15
CA GLY A 68 -2.39 -1.42 -1.03
C GLY A 68 -1.01 -2.08 -0.86
N ALA A 69 0.00 -1.58 -1.58
CA ALA A 69 1.39 -2.01 -1.38
C ALA A 69 1.87 -1.72 0.05
N ILE A 70 1.58 -0.54 0.62
CA ILE A 70 1.95 -0.24 2.01
C ILE A 70 1.25 -1.18 3.00
N VAL A 71 -0.03 -1.48 2.80
CA VAL A 71 -0.75 -2.44 3.68
C VAL A 71 -0.08 -3.82 3.65
N LEU A 72 0.33 -4.30 2.47
CA LEU A 72 1.09 -5.54 2.36
C LEU A 72 2.43 -5.46 3.10
N GLN A 73 3.16 -4.34 3.01
CA GLN A 73 4.42 -4.15 3.74
C GLN A 73 4.24 -4.19 5.25
N ILE A 74 3.18 -3.55 5.76
CA ILE A 74 2.81 -3.56 7.17
C ILE A 74 2.55 -4.99 7.63
N LEU A 75 1.74 -5.74 6.89
CA LEU A 75 1.45 -7.14 7.20
C LEU A 75 2.73 -7.99 7.23
N CYS A 76 3.65 -7.75 6.29
CA CYS A 76 4.89 -8.51 6.15
C CYS A 76 6.02 -8.09 7.11
N GLY A 77 5.94 -6.89 7.69
CA GLY A 77 7.06 -6.26 8.40
C GLY A 77 8.28 -6.00 7.52
N ARG A 78 8.10 -5.81 6.21
CA ARG A 78 9.20 -5.64 5.24
C ARG A 78 8.99 -4.42 4.38
N SER A 79 10.05 -3.64 4.19
CA SER A 79 10.02 -2.46 3.32
C SER A 79 10.02 -2.81 1.83
N MET A 80 10.51 -3.98 1.42
CA MET A 80 10.49 -4.40 0.02
C MET A 80 9.45 -5.51 -0.18
N LEU A 81 8.60 -5.37 -1.19
CA LEU A 81 7.61 -6.37 -1.58
C LEU A 81 8.07 -7.13 -2.83
N PRO A 82 8.80 -8.25 -2.70
CA PRO A 82 9.03 -9.11 -3.84
C PRO A 82 7.70 -9.71 -4.32
N THR A 83 7.60 -10.01 -5.61
CA THR A 83 6.40 -10.58 -6.25
C THR A 83 5.89 -11.83 -5.51
N SER A 84 6.79 -12.62 -4.94
CA SER A 84 6.45 -13.80 -4.12
C SER A 84 5.57 -13.48 -2.91
N MET A 85 5.68 -12.30 -2.29
CA MET A 85 4.85 -11.93 -1.15
C MET A 85 3.42 -11.57 -1.55
N ARG A 86 3.22 -11.03 -2.76
CA ARG A 86 1.85 -10.81 -3.30
C ARG A 86 1.15 -12.14 -3.55
N VAL A 87 1.88 -13.13 -4.09
CA VAL A 87 1.38 -14.50 -4.30
C VAL A 87 1.06 -15.18 -2.98
N ALA A 88 1.90 -15.03 -1.96
CA ALA A 88 1.65 -15.58 -0.63
C ALA A 88 0.40 -14.98 0.03
N ALA A 89 0.25 -13.65 -0.04
CA ALA A 89 -0.95 -12.96 0.44
C ALA A 89 -2.23 -13.46 -0.27
N ALA A 90 -2.16 -13.69 -1.59
CA ALA A 90 -3.28 -14.23 -2.37
C ALA A 90 -3.60 -15.70 -2.07
N SER A 91 -2.62 -16.45 -1.57
CA SER A 91 -2.74 -17.88 -1.25
C SER A 91 -3.26 -18.15 0.16
N CYS A 92 -3.62 -17.10 0.92
CA CYS A 92 -4.13 -17.18 2.30
C CYS A 92 -3.20 -17.90 3.29
N GLN A 93 -1.90 -18.01 2.98
CA GLN A 93 -0.91 -18.64 3.87
C GLN A 93 -0.34 -17.60 4.83
N TYR A 94 -1.19 -17.18 5.78
CA TYR A 94 -0.91 -15.96 6.53
C TYR A 94 0.29 -16.08 7.49
N GLU A 95 0.47 -17.25 8.11
CA GLU A 95 1.60 -17.52 9.02
C GLU A 95 2.98 -17.36 8.35
N ASP A 96 3.06 -17.60 7.03
CA ASP A 96 4.32 -17.59 6.29
C ASP A 96 4.73 -16.18 5.81
N PHE A 97 3.75 -15.29 5.60
CA PHE A 97 3.99 -13.95 5.08
C PHE A 97 3.91 -12.86 6.17
N ILE A 98 3.17 -13.05 7.26
CA ILE A 98 3.06 -12.07 8.35
C ILE A 98 4.41 -11.84 9.03
N ASP A 99 4.63 -10.62 9.49
CA ASP A 99 5.82 -10.23 10.24
C ASP A 99 6.10 -11.22 11.39
N LYS A 100 7.27 -11.86 11.35
CA LYS A 100 7.67 -12.79 12.40
C LYS A 100 8.05 -12.06 13.70
N SER A 101 8.34 -10.76 13.64
CA SER A 101 8.71 -9.94 14.78
C SER A 101 7.58 -9.78 15.80
N ILE A 102 6.32 -9.86 15.34
CA ILE A 102 5.14 -9.80 16.22
C ILE A 102 4.85 -11.12 16.93
N GLN A 103 5.64 -12.19 16.71
CA GLN A 103 5.61 -13.43 17.48
C GLN A 103 4.20 -14.08 17.58
N GLY A 104 3.45 -14.06 16.49
CA GLY A 104 2.08 -14.62 16.46
C GLY A 104 1.03 -13.78 17.19
N LYS A 105 1.37 -12.55 17.61
CA LYS A 105 0.43 -11.62 18.27
C LYS A 105 -0.41 -10.87 17.24
N PHE A 106 -1.21 -11.60 16.47
CA PHE A 106 -2.19 -11.05 15.53
C PHE A 106 -3.43 -11.93 15.44
N SER A 107 -4.51 -11.36 14.93
CA SER A 107 -5.70 -12.10 14.53
C SER A 107 -5.58 -12.51 13.07
N GLU A 108 -5.61 -13.82 12.77
CA GLU A 108 -5.61 -14.33 11.39
C GLU A 108 -6.77 -13.78 10.57
N HIS A 109 -7.93 -13.61 11.22
CA HIS A 109 -9.12 -13.08 10.58
C HIS A 109 -8.92 -11.62 10.15
N GLU A 110 -8.32 -10.78 11.00
CA GLU A 110 -8.01 -9.39 10.66
C GLU A 110 -6.93 -9.31 9.59
N ALA A 111 -5.84 -10.09 9.75
CA ALA A 111 -4.77 -10.19 8.78
C ALA A 111 -5.29 -10.59 7.40
N GLY A 112 -6.20 -11.57 7.33
CA GLY A 112 -6.81 -12.00 6.08
C GLY A 112 -7.73 -10.94 5.45
N LYS A 113 -8.48 -10.18 6.25
CA LYS A 113 -9.26 -9.05 5.73
C LYS A 113 -8.36 -7.94 5.18
N LEU A 114 -7.33 -7.55 5.92
CA LEU A 114 -6.35 -6.55 5.49
C LEU A 114 -5.63 -6.99 4.21
N ALA A 115 -5.20 -8.26 4.14
CA ALA A 115 -4.58 -8.83 2.94
C ALA A 115 -5.52 -8.75 1.74
N ARG A 116 -6.80 -9.11 1.90
CA ARG A 116 -7.80 -9.02 0.83
C ARG A 116 -8.05 -7.58 0.36
N ILE A 117 -8.17 -6.63 1.28
CA ILE A 117 -8.29 -5.19 0.95
C ILE A 117 -7.07 -4.76 0.13
N ALA A 118 -5.87 -5.09 0.61
CA ALA A 118 -4.63 -4.74 -0.04
C ALA A 118 -4.51 -5.33 -1.45
N LEU A 119 -4.85 -6.61 -1.62
CA LEU A 119 -4.83 -7.28 -2.93
C LEU A 119 -5.78 -6.62 -3.94
N ARG A 120 -6.99 -6.23 -3.50
CA ARG A 120 -7.93 -5.48 -4.35
C ARG A 120 -7.40 -4.09 -4.69
N CYS A 121 -6.80 -3.40 -3.74
CA CYS A 121 -6.15 -2.10 -3.99
C CYS A 121 -5.01 -2.23 -5.00
N THR A 122 -4.27 -3.34 -4.99
CA THR A 122 -3.16 -3.62 -5.92
C THR A 122 -3.57 -4.37 -7.19
N HIS A 123 -4.86 -4.36 -7.57
CA HIS A 123 -5.28 -5.02 -8.79
C HIS A 123 -4.61 -4.41 -10.03
N GLU A 124 -4.27 -5.23 -11.03
CA GLU A 124 -3.59 -4.78 -12.25
C GLU A 124 -4.40 -3.72 -13.00
N LEU A 125 -5.70 -3.99 -13.18
CA LEU A 125 -6.66 -3.07 -13.78
C LEU A 125 -7.10 -1.98 -12.78
N PRO A 126 -6.94 -0.67 -13.09
CA PRO A 126 -7.34 0.43 -12.21
C PRO A 126 -8.83 0.47 -11.86
N GLU A 127 -9.69 0.05 -12.79
CA GLU A 127 -11.15 0.03 -12.66
C GLU A 127 -11.65 -1.00 -11.63
N GLU A 128 -10.89 -2.07 -11.40
CA GLU A 128 -11.20 -3.12 -10.43
C GLU A 128 -10.76 -2.76 -9.00
N ARG A 129 -9.90 -1.74 -8.85
CA ARG A 129 -9.50 -1.24 -7.54
C ARG A 129 -10.68 -0.52 -6.90
N PRO A 130 -10.88 -0.59 -5.58
CA PRO A 130 -11.86 0.25 -4.89
C PRO A 130 -11.47 1.74 -4.99
N ASP A 131 -12.39 2.64 -4.66
CA ASP A 131 -12.02 4.00 -4.28
C ASP A 131 -11.61 4.04 -2.79
N MET A 132 -10.98 5.14 -2.37
CA MET A 132 -10.52 5.24 -0.97
C MET A 132 -11.68 5.30 0.04
N GLU A 133 -12.88 5.73 -0.37
CA GLU A 133 -14.06 5.75 0.50
C GLU A 133 -14.49 4.32 0.86
N ALA A 134 -14.59 3.43 -0.14
CA ALA A 134 -14.87 2.02 0.06
C ALA A 134 -13.76 1.32 0.88
N VAL A 135 -12.49 1.69 0.66
CA VAL A 135 -11.37 1.17 1.47
C VAL A 135 -11.54 1.55 2.94
N ILE A 136 -11.87 2.81 3.24
CA ILE A 136 -12.10 3.28 4.61
C ILE A 136 -13.28 2.54 5.26
N GLU A 137 -14.38 2.36 4.52
CA GLU A 137 -15.54 1.61 5.02
C GLU A 137 -15.17 0.17 5.39
N GLU A 138 -14.40 -0.52 4.52
CA GLU A 138 -13.95 -1.88 4.79
C GLU A 138 -12.99 -1.95 6.00
N LEU A 139 -12.08 -0.98 6.14
CA LEU A 139 -11.16 -0.91 7.28
C LEU A 139 -11.89 -0.66 8.61
N ASN A 140 -12.89 0.23 8.62
CA ASN A 140 -13.69 0.48 9.83
C ASN A 140 -14.40 -0.80 10.29
N ARG A 141 -14.94 -1.59 9.37
CA ARG A 141 -15.54 -2.90 9.68
C ARG A 141 -14.54 -3.91 10.22
N VAL A 142 -13.25 -3.82 9.87
CA VAL A 142 -12.19 -4.65 10.48
C VAL A 142 -11.95 -4.18 11.92
N HIS A 143 -11.84 -2.87 12.14
CA HIS A 143 -11.56 -2.28 13.46
C HIS A 143 -12.68 -2.52 14.48
N GLU A 144 -13.94 -2.44 14.07
CA GLU A 144 -15.09 -2.73 14.94
C GLU A 144 -15.06 -4.17 15.48
N LEU A 145 -14.61 -5.13 14.67
CA LEU A 145 -14.48 -6.53 15.06
C LEU A 145 -13.28 -6.78 15.98
N ALA A 146 -12.25 -5.93 15.91
CA ALA A 146 -11.11 -5.97 16.83
C ALA A 146 -11.48 -5.50 18.25
N SER A 147 -12.54 -4.69 18.34
CA SER A 147 -12.96 -4.01 19.56
C SER A 147 -14.11 -4.73 20.29
N SER A 148 -14.61 -5.83 19.72
CA SER A 148 -15.71 -6.68 20.24
C SER A 148 -15.19 -7.99 20.83
#